data_AF-A0A8J8K1H5-F1
#
_entry.id   AF-A0A8J8K1H5-F1
#
_cell.length_a   1.000
_cell.length_b   1.000
_cell.length_c   1.000
_cell.angle_alpha   90.00
_cell.angle_beta   90.00
_cell.angle_gamma   90.00
#
_symmetry.space_group_name_H-M   'P 1'
#
loop_
_entity.id
_entity.type
_entity.pdbx_description
1 polymer ?
#
loop_
_entity_poly.entity_id
_entity_poly.type
_entity_poly.pdbx_seq_one_letter_code
_entity_poly.pdbx_strand_id
1 'polypeptide(L)'
;MSYNVKVTVVKQFEPKDIIGEDFIRESGKPITKSFMKENQEFEVKETGDMPEGFCYHAWYGIYKSVEFLRFGGRYQDWTGENTIYGVYPDSIRPVIFKLERMLR
;
A
#
# COMPACT_ATOMS: atom_id res chain seq x y z
N MET A 1 -3.98 0.58 -23.53
CA MET A 1 -3.00 1.57 -23.08
C MET A 1 -2.88 1.42 -21.57
N SER A 2 -1.66 1.37 -21.04
CA SER A 2 -1.36 1.22 -19.61
C SER A 2 -0.59 2.44 -19.11
N TYR A 3 -0.70 2.73 -17.82
CA TYR A 3 -0.08 3.89 -17.18
C TYR A 3 0.86 3.45 -16.05
N ASN A 4 1.87 4.25 -15.71
CA ASN A 4 2.60 4.03 -14.46
C ASN A 4 1.72 4.39 -13.27
N VAL A 5 1.93 3.72 -12.15
CA VAL A 5 1.25 4.00 -10.88
C VAL A 5 2.30 4.26 -9.81
N LYS A 6 2.23 5.46 -9.21
CA LYS A 6 3.03 5.81 -8.05
C LYS A 6 2.34 5.28 -6.80
N VAL A 7 3.10 4.59 -5.95
CA VAL A 7 2.65 4.06 -4.66
C VAL A 7 3.42 4.79 -3.57
N THR A 8 2.71 5.53 -2.73
CA THR A 8 3.30 6.27 -1.61
C THR A 8 2.84 5.67 -0.29
N VAL A 9 3.77 5.36 0.61
CA VAL A 9 3.45 4.96 1.98
C VAL A 9 3.00 6.20 2.75
N VAL A 10 1.72 6.29 3.09
CA VAL A 10 1.14 7.46 3.76
C VAL A 10 1.33 7.36 5.27
N LYS A 11 0.97 6.22 5.85
CA LYS A 11 0.95 6.03 7.30
C LYS A 11 1.22 4.59 7.66
N GLN A 12 1.95 4.41 8.75
CA GLN A 12 2.17 3.11 9.36
C GLN A 12 1.64 3.08 10.79
N PHE A 13 1.01 1.96 11.12
CA PHE A 13 0.49 1.69 12.45
C PHE A 13 1.26 0.53 13.08
N GLU A 14 1.36 0.54 14.40
CA GLU A 14 1.83 -0.58 15.21
C GLU A 14 0.67 -1.18 16.03
N PRO A 15 0.82 -2.37 16.63
CA PRO A 15 -0.28 -3.03 17.34
C PRO A 15 -0.99 -2.14 18.36
N LYS A 16 -0.24 -1.36 19.14
CA LYS A 16 -0.83 -0.47 20.14
C LYS A 16 -1.75 0.61 19.55
N ASP A 17 -1.53 1.01 18.30
CA ASP A 17 -2.38 1.99 17.62
C ASP A 17 -3.73 1.40 17.19
N ILE A 18 -3.82 0.06 17.07
CA ILE A 18 -5.00 -0.63 16.53
C ILE A 18 -5.75 -1.41 17.61
N ILE A 19 -5.04 -2.16 18.44
CA ILE A 19 -5.61 -3.05 19.47
C ILE A 19 -5.34 -2.56 20.90
N GLY A 20 -4.64 -1.43 21.07
CA GLY A 20 -4.43 -0.78 22.37
C GLY A 20 -3.27 -1.32 23.20
N GLU A 21 -2.60 -2.38 22.75
CA GLU A 21 -1.45 -2.98 23.42
C GLU A 21 -0.40 -3.49 22.43
N ASP A 22 0.80 -3.77 22.92
CA ASP A 22 1.84 -4.43 22.12
C ASP A 22 1.47 -5.88 21.85
N PHE A 23 1.79 -6.38 20.65
CA PHE A 23 1.57 -7.78 20.31
C PHE A 23 2.89 -8.55 20.37
N ILE A 24 2.98 -9.52 21.28
CA ILE A 24 4.14 -10.42 21.41
C ILE A 24 3.81 -11.74 20.73
N ARG A 25 4.63 -12.14 19.75
CA ARG A 25 4.49 -13.44 19.10
C ARG A 25 4.80 -14.57 20.09
N GLU A 26 4.34 -15.78 19.80
CA GLU A 26 4.72 -16.98 20.56
C GLU A 26 6.24 -17.16 20.67
N SER A 27 7.00 -16.73 19.64
CA SER A 27 8.46 -16.71 19.64
C SER A 27 9.12 -15.73 20.65
N GLY A 28 8.33 -14.95 21.39
CA GLY A 28 8.79 -13.89 22.30
C GLY A 28 9.18 -12.56 21.62
N LYS A 29 9.17 -12.48 20.29
CA LYS A 29 9.47 -11.25 19.55
C LYS A 29 8.24 -10.36 19.39
N PRO A 30 8.35 -9.03 19.62
CA PRO A 30 7.25 -8.11 19.41
C PRO A 30 6.95 -7.94 17.91
N ILE A 31 5.70 -7.60 17.60
CA ILE A 31 5.31 -7.08 16.29
C ILE A 31 5.45 -5.57 16.30
N THR A 32 6.28 -5.06 15.41
CA THR A 32 6.49 -3.63 15.19
C THR A 32 5.96 -3.22 13.82
N LYS A 33 6.04 -1.91 13.52
CA LYS A 33 5.75 -1.35 12.20
C LYS A 33 6.45 -2.12 11.07
N SER A 34 5.88 -2.03 9.88
CA SER A 34 6.46 -2.60 8.67
C SER A 34 7.84 -1.98 8.37
N PHE A 35 8.69 -2.69 7.62
CA PHE A 35 10.02 -2.21 7.23
C PHE A 35 9.99 -1.08 6.19
N MET A 36 8.86 -0.90 5.50
CA MET A 36 8.62 0.26 4.64
C MET A 36 8.62 1.54 5.49
N LYS A 37 8.84 2.72 4.91
CA LYS A 37 8.88 3.98 5.67
C LYS A 37 7.78 4.93 5.22
N GLU A 38 7.22 5.73 6.13
CA GLU A 38 6.32 6.83 5.73
C GLU A 38 7.02 7.77 4.73
N ASN A 39 6.27 8.23 3.72
CA ASN A 39 6.74 8.97 2.55
C ASN A 39 7.67 8.19 1.60
N GLN A 40 7.88 6.89 1.82
CA GLN A 40 8.57 6.06 0.83
C GLN A 40 7.70 5.92 -0.41
N GLU A 41 8.32 6.11 -1.57
CA GLU A 41 7.66 6.05 -2.87
C GLU A 41 8.18 4.85 -3.65
N PHE A 42 7.27 4.20 -4.37
CA PHE A 42 7.56 3.14 -5.30
C PHE A 42 6.85 3.42 -6.62
N GLU A 43 7.45 2.99 -7.72
CA GLU A 43 6.85 3.10 -9.04
C GLU A 43 6.50 1.72 -9.57
N VAL A 44 5.22 1.51 -9.86
CA VAL A 44 4.77 0.37 -10.67
C VAL A 44 4.75 0.83 -12.12
N LYS A 45 5.61 0.22 -12.93
CA LYS A 45 5.68 0.50 -14.37
C LYS A 45 4.47 -0.09 -15.09
N GLU A 46 4.31 0.27 -16.36
CA GLU A 46 3.26 -0.27 -17.24
C GLU A 46 3.18 -1.81 -17.28
N THR A 47 4.26 -2.52 -16.97
CA THR A 47 4.28 -3.99 -16.86
C THR A 47 3.40 -4.50 -15.72
N GLY A 48 3.32 -3.75 -14.62
CA GLY A 48 2.61 -4.15 -13.39
C GLY A 48 3.40 -4.91 -12.37
N ASP A 49 4.68 -5.13 -12.63
CA ASP A 49 5.48 -5.93 -11.73
C ASP A 49 5.55 -5.25 -10.37
N MET A 50 5.50 -6.06 -9.31
CA MET A 50 5.71 -5.58 -7.96
C MET A 50 7.09 -4.87 -7.90
N PRO A 51 7.18 -3.66 -7.35
CA PRO A 51 8.44 -2.95 -7.25
C PRO A 51 9.48 -3.72 -6.43
N GLU A 52 10.75 -3.59 -6.79
CA GLU A 52 11.85 -4.18 -6.02
C GLU A 52 11.85 -3.63 -4.58
N GLY A 53 12.08 -4.51 -3.60
CA GLY A 53 12.07 -4.15 -2.19
C GLY A 53 10.68 -3.89 -1.59
N PHE A 54 9.59 -4.07 -2.36
CA PHE A 54 8.24 -3.97 -1.83
C PHE A 54 7.84 -5.21 -1.01
N CYS A 55 6.95 -5.04 -0.03
CA CYS A 55 6.45 -6.16 0.75
C CYS A 55 5.43 -6.99 -0.05
N TYR A 56 5.71 -8.28 -0.25
CA TYR A 56 4.83 -9.20 -1.00
C TYR A 56 3.40 -9.26 -0.46
N HIS A 57 3.25 -9.29 0.87
CA HIS A 57 1.92 -9.36 1.48
C HIS A 57 1.17 -8.01 1.38
N ALA A 58 1.89 -6.87 1.42
CA ALA A 58 1.31 -5.57 1.13
C ALA A 58 0.90 -5.45 -0.34
N TRP A 59 1.69 -6.01 -1.25
CA TRP A 59 1.37 -6.05 -2.67
C TRP A 59 0.05 -6.77 -2.93
N TYR A 60 -0.16 -7.93 -2.30
CA TYR A 60 -1.44 -8.65 -2.38
C TYR A 60 -2.64 -7.79 -1.95
N GLY A 61 -2.45 -6.87 -1.00
CA GLY A 61 -3.47 -5.92 -0.56
C GLY A 61 -3.87 -4.88 -1.60
N ILE A 62 -2.91 -4.42 -2.40
CA ILE A 62 -3.07 -3.25 -3.28
C ILE A 62 -3.07 -3.58 -4.77
N TYR A 63 -2.67 -4.79 -5.18
CA TYR A 63 -2.45 -5.11 -6.60
C TYR A 63 -3.69 -4.85 -7.45
N LYS A 64 -4.90 -5.17 -6.96
CA LYS A 64 -6.15 -4.94 -7.72
C LYS A 64 -6.38 -3.45 -7.98
N SER A 65 -6.11 -2.61 -6.99
CA SER A 65 -6.24 -1.16 -7.10
C SER A 65 -5.19 -0.57 -8.03
N VAL A 66 -3.96 -1.12 -7.99
CA VAL A 66 -2.90 -0.77 -8.94
C VAL A 66 -3.35 -1.11 -10.36
N GLU A 67 -3.76 -2.35 -10.62
CA GLU A 67 -4.23 -2.80 -11.94
C GLU A 67 -5.41 -1.96 -12.45
N PHE A 68 -6.37 -1.66 -11.57
CA PHE A 68 -7.52 -0.83 -11.90
C PHE A 68 -7.08 0.58 -12.37
N LEU A 69 -6.19 1.25 -11.62
CA LEU A 69 -5.65 2.56 -12.04
C LEU A 69 -4.82 2.45 -13.31
N ARG A 70 -3.96 1.42 -13.40
CA ARG A 70 -3.05 1.16 -14.52
C ARG A 70 -3.78 1.03 -15.85
N PHE A 71 -5.01 0.51 -15.84
CA PHE A 71 -5.84 0.35 -17.03
C PHE A 71 -6.89 1.45 -17.22
N GLY A 72 -6.75 2.60 -16.55
CA GLY A 72 -7.61 3.77 -16.77
C GLY A 72 -8.86 3.81 -15.89
N GLY A 73 -9.01 2.89 -14.92
CA GLY A 73 -10.08 2.93 -13.94
C GLY A 73 -10.05 4.21 -13.10
N ARG A 74 -11.22 4.69 -12.69
CA ARG A 74 -11.39 5.93 -11.92
C ARG A 74 -12.59 5.83 -10.99
N TYR A 75 -12.51 6.52 -9.84
CA TYR A 75 -13.62 6.69 -8.91
C TYR A 75 -13.95 8.18 -8.77
N GLN A 76 -14.78 8.69 -9.69
CA GLN A 76 -15.06 10.13 -9.84
C GLN A 76 -15.57 10.77 -8.53
N ASP A 77 -16.43 10.08 -7.78
CA ASP A 77 -17.08 10.62 -6.58
C ASP A 77 -16.52 10.06 -5.26
N TRP A 78 -15.28 9.55 -5.25
CA TRP A 78 -14.69 8.99 -4.03
C TRP A 78 -13.27 9.52 -3.78
N THR A 79 -12.26 8.90 -4.37
CA THR A 79 -10.85 9.24 -4.15
C THR A 79 -10.26 10.13 -5.24
N GLY A 80 -11.05 10.44 -6.28
CA GLY A 80 -10.66 11.24 -7.43
C GLY A 80 -10.37 10.40 -8.68
N GLU A 81 -10.12 11.09 -9.81
CA GLU A 81 -10.01 10.41 -11.10
C GLU A 81 -8.77 9.52 -11.25
N ASN A 82 -7.67 9.87 -10.58
CA ASN A 82 -6.37 9.22 -10.73
C ASN A 82 -5.83 8.62 -9.44
N THR A 83 -6.61 8.65 -8.35
CA THR A 83 -6.11 8.35 -7.01
C THR A 83 -6.98 7.31 -6.33
N ILE A 84 -6.36 6.35 -5.62
CA ILE A 84 -7.01 5.38 -4.74
C ILE A 84 -6.15 5.20 -3.49
N TYR A 85 -6.79 4.91 -2.35
CA TYR A 85 -6.08 4.45 -1.15
C TYR A 85 -6.20 2.93 -1.01
N GLY A 86 -5.06 2.29 -0.74
CA GLY A 86 -4.97 0.85 -0.49
C GLY A 86 -4.41 0.57 0.90
N VAL A 87 -4.62 -0.64 1.41
CA VAL A 87 -4.15 -1.04 2.74
C VAL A 87 -3.38 -2.36 2.66
N TYR A 88 -2.31 -2.46 3.44
CA TYR A 88 -1.66 -3.75 3.73
C TYR A 88 -2.63 -4.62 4.56
N PRO A 89 -3.04 -5.82 4.12
CA PRO A 89 -3.96 -6.72 4.83
C PRO A 89 -3.36 -7.37 6.10
N ASP A 90 -2.73 -6.58 6.95
CA ASP A 90 -2.17 -6.97 8.23
C ASP A 90 -2.89 -6.15 9.30
N SER A 91 -4.01 -6.69 9.78
CA SER A 91 -4.96 -5.99 10.66
C SER A 91 -4.38 -5.60 12.01
N ILE A 92 -3.19 -6.08 12.38
CA ILE A 92 -2.51 -5.74 13.64
C ILE A 92 -1.40 -4.69 13.44
N ARG A 93 -1.00 -4.39 12.21
CA ARG A 93 -0.03 -3.32 11.88
C ARG A 93 -0.23 -2.80 10.46
N PRO A 94 -1.41 -2.25 10.16
CA PRO A 94 -1.75 -1.85 8.81
C PRO A 94 -0.81 -0.75 8.30
N VAL A 95 -0.66 -0.72 6.98
CA VAL A 95 0.05 0.34 6.26
C VAL A 95 -0.90 0.89 5.22
N ILE A 96 -1.06 2.21 5.22
CA ILE A 96 -1.91 2.92 4.27
C ILE A 96 -1.05 3.39 3.12
N PHE A 97 -1.49 3.09 1.90
CA PHE A 97 -0.85 3.51 0.67
C PHE A 97 -1.77 4.47 -0.09
N LYS A 98 -1.18 5.50 -0.67
CA LYS A 98 -1.81 6.30 -1.73
C LYS A 98 -1.29 5.81 -3.07
N LEU A 99 -2.20 5.50 -3.97
CA LEU A 99 -1.94 5.02 -5.32
C LEU A 99 -2.35 6.12 -6.29
N GLU A 100 -1.44 6.55 -7.16
CA GLU A 100 -1.67 7.64 -8.10
C GLU A 100 -1.29 7.20 -9.51
N ARG A 101 -2.25 7.23 -10.44
CA ARG A 101 -1.95 7.06 -11.87
C ARG A 101 -1.16 8.26 -12.36
N MET A 102 0.00 8.01 -12.93
CA MET A 102 0.85 9.02 -13.55
C MET A 102 0.33 9.31 -14.96
N LEU A 103 -0.10 10.56 -15.19
CA LEU A 103 -0.47 11.02 -16.53
C LEU A 103 0.80 11.25 -17.35
N ARG A 104 0.73 10.91 -18.64
CA ARG A 104 1.79 11.23 -19.62
C ARG A 104 1.72 12.69 -20.02
#